data_AF-A0A149R3C4-F1
#
_entry.id   AF-A0A149R3C4-F1
#
_cell.length_a   1.000
_cell.length_b   1.000
_cell.length_c   1.000
_cell.angle_alpha   90.00
_cell.angle_beta   90.00
_cell.angle_gamma   90.00
#
_symmetry.space_group_name_H-M   'P 1'
#
loop_
_entity.id
_entity.type
_entity.pdbx_description
1 polymer ?
#
loop_
_entity_poly.entity_id
_entity_poly.type
_entity_poly.pdbx_seq_one_letter_code
_entity_poly.pdbx_strand_id
1 'polypeptide(L)' 'MVQCKLYSQPVGNKAVQEIYTAKQHQQADEAIVVSNAGYTIPARQLAATTGVHLLHHQELASFCERLAA' A
#
# COMPACT_ATOMS: atom_id res chain seq x y z
N MET A 1 6.41 6.81 1.01
CA MET A 1 6.17 6.44 -0.41
C MET A 1 4.73 5.98 -0.60
N VAL A 2 4.03 6.48 -1.60
CA VAL A 2 2.64 6.08 -1.92
C VAL A 2 2.53 5.68 -3.38
N GLN A 3 1.86 4.56 -3.65
CA GLN A 3 1.52 4.11 -5.00
C GLN A 3 0.00 3.98 -5.13
N CYS A 4 -0.58 4.66 -6.13
CA CYS A 4 -2.02 4.59 -6.41
C CYS A 4 -2.30 3.66 -7.59
N LYS A 5 -3.31 2.79 -7.47
CA LYS A 5 -3.77 1.89 -8.52
C LYS A 5 -5.28 2.07 -8.75
N LEU A 6 -5.66 2.56 -9.93
CA LEU A 6 -7.06 2.65 -10.35
C LEU A 6 -7.41 1.45 -11.24
N TYR A 7 -7.87 0.35 -10.64
CA TYR A 7 -8.07 -0.92 -11.32
C TYR A 7 -9.53 -1.40 -11.23
N SER A 8 -9.90 -2.28 -12.18
CA SER A 8 -11.16 -3.04 -12.16
C SER A 8 -11.02 -4.43 -11.55
N GLN A 9 -9.79 -4.87 -11.27
CA GLN A 9 -9.46 -6.17 -10.70
C GLN A 9 -8.62 -6.02 -9.42
N PRO A 10 -8.63 -7.02 -8.52
CA PRO A 10 -7.86 -6.95 -7.29
C PRO A 10 -6.36 -6.76 -7.54
N VAL A 11 -5.72 -5.93 -6.71
CA VAL A 11 -4.29 -5.64 -6.76
C VAL A 11 -3.47 -6.84 -6.26
N GLY A 12 -2.44 -7.23 -7.02
CA GLY A 12 -1.56 -8.35 -6.71
C GLY A 12 -0.19 -7.96 -6.13
N ASN A 13 0.64 -8.98 -5.85
CA ASN A 13 1.94 -8.85 -5.16
C ASN A 13 2.90 -7.83 -5.77
N LYS A 14 2.86 -7.64 -7.10
CA LYS A 14 3.74 -6.71 -7.79
C LYS A 14 3.70 -5.30 -7.19
N ALA A 15 2.50 -4.78 -6.88
CA ALA A 15 2.36 -3.45 -6.29
C ALA A 15 3.04 -3.36 -4.90
N VAL A 16 2.90 -4.42 -4.09
CA VAL A 16 3.53 -4.51 -2.76
C VAL A 16 5.05 -4.55 -2.88
N GLN A 17 5.58 -5.36 -3.81
CA GLN A 17 7.02 -5.47 -4.05
C GLN A 17 7.63 -4.16 -4.56
N GLU A 18 6.96 -3.50 -5.51
CA GLU A 18 7.36 -2.21 -6.06
C GLU A 18 7.46 -1.14 -4.95
N ILE A 19 6.41 -0.97 -4.16
CA ILE A 19 6.39 0.09 -3.14
C ILE A 19 7.32 -0.20 -1.97
N TYR A 20 7.45 -1.47 -1.56
CA TYR A 20 8.41 -1.88 -0.54
C TYR A 20 9.84 -1.54 -0.98
N THR A 21 10.20 -1.93 -2.21
CA THR A 21 11.53 -1.65 -2.76
C THR A 21 11.79 -0.15 -2.86
N ALA A 22 10.79 0.61 -3.32
CA ALA A 22 10.89 2.06 -3.42
C ALA A 22 11.06 2.74 -2.05
N LYS A 23 10.35 2.27 -1.01
CA LYS A 23 10.54 2.72 0.38
C LYS A 23 11.98 2.49 0.84
N GLN A 24 12.52 1.28 0.65
CA GLN A 24 13.90 0.96 1.06
C GLN A 24 14.92 1.84 0.34
N HIS A 25 14.76 2.01 -0.98
CA HIS A 25 15.69 2.78 -1.79
C HIS A 25 15.68 4.28 -1.47
N GLN A 26 14.49 4.85 -1.21
CA GLN A 26 14.31 6.27 -0.90
C GLN A 26 14.39 6.56 0.61
N GLN A 27 14.61 5.54 1.44
CA GLN A 27 14.64 5.63 2.90
C GLN A 27 13.41 6.35 3.49
N ALA A 28 12.23 6.12 2.91
CA ALA A 28 11.00 6.72 3.39
C ALA A 28 10.46 5.97 4.62
N ASP A 29 9.70 6.67 5.46
CA ASP A 29 9.15 6.10 6.70
C ASP A 29 8.08 5.04 6.41
N GLU A 30 7.19 5.32 5.45
CA GLU A 30 6.01 4.50 5.16
C GLU A 30 5.96 4.04 3.70
N ALA A 31 5.37 2.86 3.48
CA ALA A 31 5.07 2.30 2.17
C ALA A 31 3.57 2.02 2.08
N ILE A 32 2.89 2.61 1.10
CA ILE A 32 1.43 2.55 1.01
C ILE A 32 1.03 2.23 -0.44
N VAL A 33 0.22 1.20 -0.62
CA VAL A 33 -0.53 0.98 -1.87
C VAL A 33 -1.98 1.40 -1.64
N VAL A 34 -2.46 2.34 -2.44
CA VAL A 34 -3.85 2.83 -2.40
C VAL A 34 -4.59 2.37 -3.65
N SER A 35 -5.80 1.84 -3.49
CA SER A 35 -6.61 1.32 -4.60
C SER A 35 -8.10 1.58 -4.41
N ASN A 36 -8.86 1.65 -5.50
CA ASN A 36 -10.33 1.59 -5.50
C ASN A 36 -10.85 0.15 -5.51
N ALA A 37 -10.02 -0.81 -5.93
CA ALA A 37 -10.32 -2.24 -5.90
C ALA A 37 -9.67 -2.91 -4.67
N GLY A 38 -10.15 -4.11 -4.33
CA GLY A 38 -9.56 -4.93 -3.27
C GLY A 38 -8.16 -5.46 -3.61
N TYR A 39 -7.60 -6.25 -2.69
CA TYR A 39 -6.29 -6.88 -2.83
C TYR A 39 -6.43 -8.39 -2.80
N THR A 40 -5.61 -9.10 -3.59
CA THR A 40 -5.56 -10.56 -3.55
C THR A 40 -5.06 -11.06 -2.19
N ILE A 41 -5.42 -12.30 -1.83
CA ILE A 41 -4.95 -12.91 -0.57
C ILE A 41 -3.42 -12.91 -0.48
N PRO A 42 -2.66 -13.32 -1.53
CA PRO A 42 -1.20 -13.25 -1.48
C PRO A 42 -0.66 -11.83 -1.30
N ALA A 43 -1.32 -10.80 -1.84
CA ALA A 43 -0.88 -9.41 -1.68
C ALA A 43 -1.04 -8.95 -0.23
N ARG A 44 -2.13 -9.35 0.43
CA ARG A 44 -2.35 -9.09 1.86
C ARG A 44 -1.33 -9.81 2.73
N GLN A 45 -1.00 -11.07 2.41
CA GLN A 45 0.02 -11.83 3.12
C GLN A 45 1.40 -11.18 2.99
N LEU A 46 1.78 -10.76 1.77
CA LEU A 46 3.06 -10.08 1.55
C LEU A 46 3.10 -8.71 2.22
N ALA A 47 2.01 -7.96 2.21
CA ALA A 47 1.91 -6.68 2.91
C ALA A 47 2.12 -6.85 4.43
N ALA A 48 1.54 -7.90 5.02
CA ALA A 48 1.72 -8.20 6.44
C ALA A 48 3.18 -8.48 6.83
N THR A 49 3.97 -9.12 5.97
CA THR A 49 5.38 -9.41 6.25
C THR A 49 6.33 -8.26 5.91
N THR A 50 5.93 -7.38 4.98
CA THR A 50 6.75 -6.24 4.52
C THR A 50 6.43 -4.93 5.24
N GLY A 51 5.34 -4.88 6.00
CA GLY A 51 4.84 -3.66 6.64
C GLY A 51 4.27 -2.65 5.65
N VAL A 52 3.89 -3.08 4.44
CA VAL A 52 3.23 -2.21 3.46
C VAL A 52 1.77 -2.03 3.83
N HIS A 53 1.30 -0.78 3.88
CA HIS A 53 -0.11 -0.47 4.12
C HIS A 53 -0.91 -0.64 2.83
N LEU A 54 -2.05 -1.33 2.93
CA LEU A 54 -3.00 -1.50 1.84
C LEU A 54 -4.26 -0.73 2.18
N LEU A 55 -4.56 0.33 1.43
CA LEU A 55 -5.67 1.22 1.72
C LEU A 55 -6.65 1.30 0.56
N HIS A 56 -7.94 1.32 0.88
CA HIS A 56 -8.92 1.90 -0.02
C HIS A 56 -8.73 3.42 -0.07
N HIS A 57 -9.03 4.07 -1.20
CA HIS A 57 -8.84 5.52 -1.32
C HIS A 57 -9.62 6.35 -0.29
N GLN A 58 -10.74 5.81 0.23
CA GLN A 58 -11.54 6.45 1.29
C GLN A 58 -10.84 6.43 2.67
N GLU A 59 -9.87 5.53 2.87
CA GLU A 59 -9.14 5.39 4.15
C GLU A 59 -7.91 6.32 4.21
N LEU A 60 -7.58 7.03 3.13
CA LEU A 60 -6.37 7.83 3.05
C LEU A 60 -6.37 9.00 4.04
N ALA A 61 -7.50 9.70 4.17
CA ALA A 61 -7.62 10.84 5.09
C ALA A 61 -7.41 10.42 6.55
N SER A 62 -8.14 9.39 7.00
CA SER A 62 -8.03 8.87 8.37
C SER A 62 -6.68 8.21 8.64
N PHE A 63 -6.02 7.67 7.61
CA PHE A 63 -4.65 7.17 7.74
C PHE A 63 -3.66 8.33 7.96
N CYS A 64 -3.77 9.42 7.20
CA CYS A 64 -2.92 10.60 7.40
C CYS A 64 -3.08 11.22 8.80
N GLU A 65 -4.31 11.28 9.32
CA GLU A 65 -4.57 11.75 10.69
C GLU A 65 -3.86 10.89 11.74
N ARG A 66 -3.87 9.55 11.57
CA ARG A 66 -3.18 8.62 12.48
C ARG A 66 -1.66 8.72 12.44
N LEU A 67 -1.08 9.12 11.30
CA LEU A 67 0.37 9.33 11.18
C LEU A 67 0.83 10.64 11.82
N ALA A 68 -0.06 11.63 11.94
CA ALA A 68 0.24 12.93 12.50
C ALA A 68 0.13 12.97 14.04
N ALA A 69 -0.36 11.90 14.65
CA ALA A 69 -0.53 11.73 16.09
C ALA A 69 0.66 10.99 16.71
#